data_AF-A0A7C7C9W2-F1
#
_entry.id   AF-A0A7C7C9W2-F1
#
_cell.length_a   1.000
_cell.length_b   1.000
_cell.length_c   1.000
_cell.angle_alpha   90.00
_cell.angle_beta   90.00
_cell.angle_gamma   90.00
#
_symmetry.space_group_name_H-M   'P 1'
#
loop_
_entity.id
_entity.type
_entity.pdbx_description
1 polymer ?
#
loop_
_entity_poly.entity_id
_entity_poly.type
_entity_poly.pdbx_seq_one_letter_code
_entity_poly.pdbx_strand_id
1 'polypeptide(L)' 'MKEASKVGDLVHIPQSVVLIDCDPTTDPQLSIPLKILETDSPRLGVVVTNPQHGYVRVYCDGVNWSVKDKSIYKLPGETE' A
#
# COMPACT_ATOMS: atom_id res chain seq x y z
N MET A 1 5.18 -16.84 8.71
CA MET A 1 4.98 -16.29 7.35
C MET A 1 3.95 -15.18 7.45
N LYS A 2 4.20 -14.00 6.87
CA LYS A 2 3.20 -12.92 6.80
C LYS A 2 2.19 -13.32 5.74
N GLU A 3 0.90 -13.36 6.08
CA GLU A 3 -0.13 -13.64 5.08
C GLU A 3 -0.12 -12.56 3.99
N ALA A 4 -0.27 -12.97 2.74
CA ALA A 4 -0.41 -12.02 1.64
C ALA A 4 -1.72 -11.25 1.80
N SER A 5 -1.65 -9.92 1.76
CA SER A 5 -2.84 -9.07 1.76
C SER A 5 -3.66 -9.30 0.49
N LYS A 6 -4.98 -9.23 0.62
CA LYS A 6 -5.96 -9.37 -0.45
C LYS A 6 -6.73 -8.06 -0.61
N VAL A 7 -7.34 -7.87 -1.79
CA VAL A 7 -8.27 -6.75 -2.02
C VAL A 7 -9.35 -6.72 -0.94
N GLY A 8 -9.58 -5.55 -0.36
CA GLY A 8 -10.52 -5.32 0.74
C GLY A 8 -9.91 -5.43 2.13
N ASP A 9 -8.68 -5.95 2.28
CA ASP A 9 -8.02 -6.01 3.58
C ASP A 9 -7.75 -4.59 4.12
N LEU A 10 -8.09 -4.37 5.40
CA LEU A 10 -7.66 -3.19 6.13
C LEU A 10 -6.20 -3.37 6.54
N VAL A 11 -5.37 -2.38 6.22
CA VAL A 11 -3.93 -2.41 6.47
C VAL A 11 -3.48 -1.17 7.21
N HIS A 12 -2.52 -1.37 8.11
CA HIS A 12 -1.81 -0.33 8.81
C HIS A 12 -0.51 -0.01 8.08
N ILE A 13 -0.33 1.27 7.76
CA ILE A 13 0.85 1.84 7.13
C ILE A 13 1.63 2.57 8.23
N PRO A 14 2.80 2.09 8.66
CA PRO A 14 3.63 2.76 9.66
C PRO A 14 4.07 4.17 9.25
N GLN A 15 4.63 4.89 10.22
CA GLN A 15 5.40 6.12 9.95
C GLN A 15 6.68 5.83 9.14
N SER A 16 7.20 6.84 8.45
CA SER A 16 8.38 6.81 7.57
C SER A 16 8.28 5.81 6.42
N VAL A 17 7.06 5.47 6.02
CA VAL A 17 6.78 4.68 4.81
C VAL A 17 6.55 5.63 3.65
N VAL A 18 7.20 5.32 2.54
CA VAL A 18 7.04 6.07 1.29
C VAL A 18 5.89 5.48 0.50
N LEU A 19 4.89 6.31 0.26
CA LEU A 19 3.74 6.07 -0.60
C LEU A 19 4.01 6.72 -1.96
N ILE A 20 3.77 5.98 -3.02
CA ILE A 20 4.09 6.40 -4.38
C ILE A 20 2.81 6.45 -5.21
N ASP A 21 2.53 7.58 -5.84
CA ASP A 21 1.44 7.68 -6.81
C ASP A 21 1.96 7.22 -8.17
N CYS A 22 1.91 5.91 -8.38
CA CYS A 22 2.19 5.28 -9.67
C CYS A 22 1.39 3.99 -9.85
N ASP A 23 1.36 3.49 -11.07
CA ASP A 23 0.86 2.15 -11.35
C ASP A 23 2.03 1.19 -11.58
N PRO A 24 2.33 0.28 -10.65
CA PRO A 24 3.44 -0.66 -10.82
C PRO A 24 3.14 -1.74 -11.88
N THR A 25 1.94 -1.74 -12.48
CA THR A 25 1.57 -2.67 -13.56
C THR A 25 2.07 -2.22 -14.94
N THR A 26 2.52 -0.98 -15.08
CA THR A 26 2.96 -0.40 -16.36
C THR A 26 4.49 -0.24 -16.35
N ASP A 27 5.18 -1.30 -16.78
CA ASP A 27 6.62 -1.40 -17.04
C ASP A 27 7.61 -1.25 -15.87
N PRO A 28 8.72 -2.02 -15.86
CA PRO A 28 9.81 -1.88 -14.90
C PRO A 28 10.64 -0.61 -15.10
N GLN A 29 10.41 0.14 -16.19
CA GLN A 29 10.96 1.48 -16.35
C GLN A 29 10.14 2.42 -15.48
N LEU A 30 10.63 2.63 -14.24
CA LEU A 30 10.02 3.48 -13.22
C LEU A 30 9.59 4.81 -13.84
N SER A 31 8.29 4.91 -14.15
CA SER A 31 7.66 6.19 -14.39
C SER A 31 8.00 7.06 -13.19
N ILE A 32 8.60 8.23 -13.43
CA ILE A 32 8.93 9.17 -12.36
C ILE A 32 7.63 9.40 -11.58
N PRO A 33 7.61 9.13 -10.26
CA PRO A 33 6.38 9.22 -9.50
C PRO A 33 5.84 10.64 -9.54
N LEU A 34 4.56 10.78 -9.86
CA LEU A 34 3.90 12.09 -9.90
C LEU A 34 3.82 12.71 -8.51
N LYS A 35 3.72 11.85 -7.48
CA LYS A 35 3.66 12.25 -6.09
C LYS A 35 4.31 11.20 -5.20
N ILE A 36 5.04 11.70 -4.20
CA ILE A 36 5.59 10.89 -3.12
C ILE A 36 5.03 11.46 -1.82
N LEU A 37 4.59 10.59 -0.92
CA LEU A 37 4.17 10.94 0.42
C LEU A 37 4.95 10.08 1.42
N GLU A 38 5.77 10.72 2.26
CA GLU A 38 6.33 10.09 3.44
C GLU A 38 5.32 10.20 4.59
N THR A 39 5.06 9.10 5.29
CA THR A 39 4.09 9.08 6.37
C THR A 39 4.69 9.64 7.66
N ASP A 40 4.32 10.86 8.05
CA ASP A 40 4.76 11.45 9.33
C ASP A 40 4.06 10.83 10.57
N SER A 41 2.94 10.16 10.33
CA SER A 41 2.17 9.41 11.33
C SER A 41 1.67 8.11 10.71
N PRO A 42 1.39 7.07 11.50
CA PRO A 42 0.78 5.86 10.98
C PRO A 42 -0.58 6.16 10.33
N ARG A 43 -0.88 5.48 9.23
CA ARG A 43 -2.10 5.66 8.44
C ARG A 43 -2.83 4.33 8.27
N LEU A 44 -4.15 4.40 8.17
CA LEU A 44 -4.97 3.26 7.77
C LEU A 44 -5.24 3.35 6.27
N GLY A 45 -5.17 2.21 5.60
CA GLY A 45 -5.51 2.08 4.20
C GLY A 45 -6.26 0.79 3.92
N VAL A 46 -6.94 0.75 2.78
CA VAL A 46 -7.61 -0.45 2.28
C VAL A 46 -6.89 -0.94 1.05
N VAL A 47 -6.58 -2.23 0.99
CA VAL A 47 -5.95 -2.82 -0.19
C VAL A 47 -6.93 -2.81 -1.36
N VAL A 48 -6.55 -2.17 -2.47
CA VAL A 48 -7.40 -2.06 -3.67
C VAL A 48 -6.94 -2.96 -4.81
N THR A 49 -5.67 -3.39 -4.80
CA THR A 49 -5.16 -4.40 -5.73
C THR A 49 -4.29 -5.43 -5.03
N ASN A 50 -4.25 -6.64 -5.56
CA ASN A 50 -3.35 -7.68 -5.07
C ASN A 50 -1.88 -7.25 -5.22
N PRO A 51 -0.99 -7.72 -4.33
CA PRO A 51 0.44 -7.44 -4.43
C PRO A 51 1.01 -7.88 -5.79
N GLN A 52 1.69 -6.97 -6.48
CA GLN A 52 2.40 -7.24 -7.73
C GLN A 52 3.78 -6.58 -7.66
N HIS A 53 4.81 -7.31 -8.10
CA HIS A 53 6.20 -6.82 -8.13
C HIS A 53 6.71 -6.26 -6.77
N GLY A 54 6.23 -6.79 -5.64
CA GLY A 54 6.60 -6.33 -4.29
C GLY A 54 5.91 -5.04 -3.84
N TYR A 55 4.95 -4.54 -4.62
CA TYR A 55 4.10 -3.40 -4.26
C TYR A 55 2.64 -3.82 -4.15
N VAL A 56 1.91 -3.14 -3.30
CA VAL A 56 0.47 -3.26 -3.11
C VAL A 56 -0.15 -1.89 -3.25
N ARG A 57 -1.32 -1.81 -3.89
CA ARG A 57 -2.06 -0.54 -3.97
C ARG A 57 -3.00 -0.45 -2.79
N VAL A 58 -2.92 0.66 -2.07
CA VAL A 58 -3.75 0.97 -0.91
C VAL A 58 -4.46 2.29 -1.15
N TYR A 59 -5.74 2.35 -0.78
CA TYR A 59 -6.47 3.60 -0.73
C TYR A 59 -6.36 4.17 0.67
N CYS A 60 -5.77 5.36 0.80
CA CYS A 60 -5.72 6.12 2.05
C CYS A 60 -5.77 7.64 1.76
N ASP A 61 -6.36 8.39 2.68
CA ASP A 61 -6.54 9.85 2.56
C ASP A 61 -7.17 10.33 1.25
N GLY A 62 -8.09 9.54 0.69
CA GLY A 62 -8.78 9.87 -0.56
C GLY A 62 -7.97 9.60 -1.84
N VAL A 63 -6.79 8.99 -1.75
CA VAL A 63 -5.88 8.76 -2.89
C VAL A 63 -5.42 7.30 -2.91
N ASN A 64 -5.19 6.75 -4.10
CA ASN A 64 -4.57 5.43 -4.29
C ASN A 64 -3.05 5.56 -4.29
N TRP A 65 -2.40 4.77 -3.45
CA TRP A 65 -0.96 4.77 -3.30
C TRP A 65 -0.39 3.40 -3.52
N SER A 66 0.77 3.32 -4.15
CA SER A 66 1.60 2.13 -4.20
C SER A 66 2.57 2.12 -3.03
N VAL A 67 2.59 1.00 -2.31
CA VAL A 67 3.39 0.81 -1.08
C VAL A 67 4.11 -0.51 -1.18
N LYS A 68 5.30 -0.62 -0.60
CA LYS A 68 5.99 -1.91 -0.52
C LYS A 68 5.18 -2.86 0.34
N ASP A 69 4.92 -4.06 -0.17
CA ASP A 69 4.13 -5.10 0.52
C ASP A 69 4.67 -5.42 1.93
N LYS A 70 5.99 -5.41 2.08
CA LYS A 70 6.69 -5.65 3.34
C LYS A 70 6.48 -4.53 4.36
N SER A 71 6.14 -3.32 3.92
CA SER A 71 5.99 -2.13 4.76
C SER A 71 4.61 -1.99 5.40
N ILE A 72 3.58 -2.69 4.92
CA ILE A 72 2.22 -2.61 5.45
C ILE A 72 1.90 -3.77 6.39
N TYR A 73 1.01 -3.60 7.37
CA TYR A 73 0.60 -4.65 8.31
C TYR A 73 -0.89 -4.91 8.15
N LYS A 74 -1.27 -6.15 7.85
CA LYS A 74 -2.68 -6.55 7.82
C LYS A 74 -3.25 -6.44 9.22
N LEU A 75 -4.35 -5.71 9.37
CA LEU A 75 -5.09 -5.70 10.63
C LEU A 75 -5.98 -6.95 10.67
N PRO A 76 -6.03 -7.67 11.80
CA PRO A 76 -6.99 -8.73 11.96
C PRO A 76 -8.38 -8.12 11.81
N GLY A 77 -9.16 -8.63 10.85
CA GLY A 77 -10.58 -8.32 10.81
C GLY A 77 -11.21 -8.90 12.06
N GLU A 78 -12.09 -8.14 12.70
CA GLU A 78 -13.01 -8.71 13.68
C GLU A 78 -13.90 -9.69 12.90
N THR A 79 -13.57 -10.98 12.97
CA THR A 79 -14.51 -12.04 12.62
C THR A 79 -15.56 -12.08 13.73
N GLU A 80 -16.72 -11.49 13.47
CA GLU A 80 -17.98 -11.90 14.13
C GLU A 80 -18.34 -13.35 13.78
#